data_AF-A0A2G9MXN3-F1
#
_entry.id   AF-A0A2G9MXN3-F1
#
_cell.length_a   1.000
_cell.length_b   1.000
_cell.length_c   1.000
_cell.angle_alpha   90.00
_cell.angle_beta   90.00
_cell.angle_gamma   90.00
#
_symmetry.space_group_name_H-M   'P 1'
#
loop_
_entity.id
_entity.type
_entity.pdbx_description
1 polymer ?
#
loop_
_entity_poly.entity_id
_entity_poly.type
_entity_poly.pdbx_seq_one_letter_code
_entity_poly.pdbx_strand_id
1 'polypeptide(L)'
;MEYSIYWNKYIKLAHETLLMAPASDAKLCHEEMKRKHGPRFLGLFLIWMLKRKPLYGYSIIEQIRGLGLIPVRASTIYMVLSKLEKAGFVKSSRKEVKKRVRRVYFATPKGKQAFEKVKKNKIKGAVREFLKALLE
;
A
#
# COMPACT_ATOMS: atom_id res chain seq x y z
N MET A 1 -16.78 -20.23 -4.05
CA MET A 1 -15.92 -20.97 -3.10
C MET A 1 -14.67 -21.39 -3.87
N GLU A 2 -13.84 -20.43 -4.30
CA GLU A 2 -12.90 -20.67 -5.43
C GLU A 2 -11.67 -19.74 -5.42
N TYR A 3 -11.27 -19.22 -4.26
CA TYR A 3 -10.08 -18.37 -4.11
C TYR A 3 -8.84 -19.12 -3.56
N SER A 4 -8.99 -20.40 -3.18
CA SER A 4 -7.94 -21.22 -2.54
C SER A 4 -6.90 -21.77 -3.53
N ILE A 5 -7.31 -22.04 -4.77
CA ILE A 5 -6.49 -22.79 -5.75
C ILE A 5 -5.42 -21.89 -6.41
N TYR A 6 -5.75 -20.63 -6.68
CA TYR A 6 -4.81 -19.69 -7.31
C TYR A 6 -3.68 -19.24 -6.37
N TRP A 7 -3.91 -19.22 -5.06
CA TRP A 7 -2.89 -18.83 -4.06
C TRP A 7 -1.74 -19.84 -3.96
N ASN A 8 -2.01 -21.13 -4.14
CA ASN A 8 -0.99 -22.18 -4.03
C ASN A 8 -0.04 -22.22 -5.23
N LYS A 9 -0.48 -21.85 -6.44
CA LYS A 9 0.38 -21.85 -7.63
C LYS A 9 1.45 -20.75 -7.61
N TYR A 10 1.09 -19.56 -7.14
CA TYR A 10 2.01 -18.43 -7.01
C TYR A 10 3.00 -18.57 -5.85
N ILE A 11 2.59 -19.19 -4.74
CA ILE A 11 3.51 -19.53 -3.64
C ILE A 11 4.59 -20.51 -4.13
N LYS A 12 4.21 -21.54 -4.90
CA LYS A 12 5.17 -22.54 -5.39
C LYS A 12 6.23 -21.94 -6.31
N LEU A 13 5.81 -21.07 -7.24
CA LEU A 13 6.70 -20.40 -8.18
C LEU A 13 7.66 -19.39 -7.51
N ALA A 14 7.16 -18.64 -6.52
CA ALA A 14 7.98 -17.71 -5.75
C ALA A 14 8.95 -18.44 -4.79
N HIS A 15 8.56 -19.61 -4.28
CA HIS A 15 9.41 -20.43 -3.42
C HIS A 15 10.58 -21.07 -4.19
N GLU A 16 10.36 -21.46 -5.45
CA GLU A 16 11.41 -22.04 -6.31
C GLU A 16 12.44 -20.99 -6.78
N THR A 17 12.03 -19.73 -6.95
CA THR A 17 12.92 -18.64 -7.38
C THR A 17 13.74 -18.04 -6.22
N LEU A 18 13.30 -18.23 -4.97
CA LEU A 18 13.90 -17.62 -3.77
C LEU A 18 14.83 -18.57 -2.98
N LEU A 19 15.26 -19.69 -3.57
CA LEU A 19 16.03 -20.76 -2.92
C LEU A 19 17.55 -20.47 -2.75
N MET A 20 18.01 -19.23 -2.91
CA MET A 20 19.40 -18.86 -2.65
C MET A 20 19.62 -18.00 -1.39
N ALA A 21 18.58 -17.72 -0.59
CA ALA A 21 18.71 -16.96 0.65
C ALA A 21 18.30 -17.82 1.87
N PRO A 22 19.08 -17.84 2.97
CA PRO A 22 18.73 -18.60 4.16
C PRO A 22 17.43 -18.08 4.80
N ALA A 23 16.50 -19.00 5.03
CA ALA A 23 15.13 -18.72 5.48
C ALA A 23 15.01 -18.01 6.84
N SER A 24 16.10 -17.96 7.64
CA SER A 24 16.18 -17.22 8.91
C SER A 24 16.12 -15.72 8.71
N ASP A 25 16.78 -15.21 7.67
CA ASP A 25 17.00 -13.78 7.46
C ASP A 25 15.78 -13.14 6.80
N ALA A 26 15.08 -13.91 5.95
CA ALA A 26 13.82 -13.52 5.35
C ALA A 26 12.72 -13.33 6.40
N LYS A 27 12.63 -14.18 7.43
CA LYS A 27 11.63 -14.04 8.51
C LYS A 27 11.93 -12.83 9.40
N LEU A 28 13.20 -12.63 9.77
CA LEU A 28 13.63 -11.49 10.58
C LEU A 28 13.40 -10.16 9.84
N CYS A 29 13.81 -10.09 8.57
CA CYS A 29 13.60 -8.90 7.72
C CYS A 29 12.10 -8.62 7.51
N HIS A 30 11.28 -9.67 7.34
CA HIS A 30 9.84 -9.56 7.16
C HIS A 30 9.10 -9.08 8.43
N GLU A 31 9.54 -9.50 9.62
CA GLU A 31 8.98 -9.04 10.90
C GLU A 31 9.46 -7.64 11.29
N GLU A 32 10.73 -7.31 11.05
CA GLU A 32 11.26 -5.97 11.31
C GLU A 32 10.67 -4.92 10.37
N MET A 33 10.49 -5.25 9.08
CA MET A 33 9.79 -4.38 8.13
C MET A 33 8.35 -4.09 8.58
N LYS A 34 7.64 -5.10 9.12
CA LYS A 34 6.29 -4.93 9.68
C LYS A 34 6.26 -3.98 10.88
N ARG A 35 7.28 -4.05 11.75
CA ARG A 35 7.28 -3.35 13.05
C ARG A 35 7.65 -1.87 12.96
N LYS A 36 8.63 -1.51 12.11
CA LYS A 36 9.16 -0.13 12.06
C LYS A 36 8.70 0.67 10.84
N HIS A 37 8.42 0.06 9.69
CA HIS A 37 8.29 0.80 8.41
C HIS A 37 6.98 0.54 7.65
N GLY A 38 6.30 -0.58 7.89
CA GLY A 38 5.04 -0.96 7.22
C GLY A 38 3.96 0.13 7.23
N PRO A 39 3.57 0.69 8.41
CA PRO A 39 2.50 1.70 8.47
C PRO A 39 2.85 3.03 7.79
N ARG A 40 4.13 3.42 7.77
CA ARG A 40 4.60 4.67 7.14
C ARG A 40 4.60 4.55 5.62
N PHE A 41 5.10 3.43 5.10
CA PHE A 41 5.05 3.13 3.67
C PHE A 41 3.60 3.01 3.19
N LEU A 42 2.77 2.26 3.92
CA LEU A 42 1.35 2.10 3.59
C LEU A 42 0.62 3.46 3.58
N GLY A 43 0.91 4.35 4.52
CA GLY A 43 0.35 5.69 4.53
C GLY A 43 0.71 6.50 3.28
N LEU A 44 1.99 6.49 2.90
CA LEU A 44 2.45 7.18 1.69
C LEU A 44 1.82 6.58 0.41
N PHE A 45 1.73 5.25 0.36
CA PHE A 45 1.11 4.52 -0.74
C PHE A 45 -0.39 4.84 -0.89
N LEU A 46 -1.13 4.90 0.22
CA LEU A 46 -2.53 5.30 0.22
C LEU A 46 -2.71 6.74 -0.29
N ILE A 47 -1.86 7.68 0.15
CA ILE A 47 -1.90 9.06 -0.37
C ILE A 47 -1.65 9.08 -1.88
N TRP A 48 -0.69 8.29 -2.38
CA TRP A 48 -0.41 8.19 -3.81
C TRP A 48 -1.63 7.70 -4.61
N MET A 49 -2.28 6.61 -4.16
CA MET A 49 -3.49 6.09 -4.80
C MET A 49 -4.61 7.15 -4.83
N LEU A 50 -4.86 7.77 -3.68
CA LEU A 50 -5.94 8.75 -3.48
C LEU A 50 -5.66 10.12 -4.12
N LYS A 51 -4.40 10.43 -4.44
CA LYS A 51 -4.02 11.60 -5.25
C LYS A 51 -4.45 11.43 -6.70
N ARG A 52 -4.38 10.21 -7.25
CA ARG A 52 -4.72 9.91 -8.65
C ARG A 52 -6.22 9.95 -8.88
N LYS A 53 -6.99 9.30 -8.00
CA LYS A 53 -8.45 9.32 -8.06
C LYS A 53 -9.07 9.06 -6.68
N PRO A 54 -10.27 9.60 -6.39
CA PRO A 54 -11.05 9.18 -5.24
C PRO A 54 -11.41 7.69 -5.32
N LEU A 55 -11.35 6.98 -4.19
CA LEU A 55 -11.59 5.54 -4.13
C LEU A 55 -12.55 5.17 -3.00
N TYR A 56 -13.37 4.14 -3.22
CA TYR A 56 -14.14 3.51 -2.16
C TYR A 56 -13.23 2.69 -1.24
N GLY A 57 -13.55 2.62 0.06
CA GLY A 57 -12.76 1.87 1.04
C GLY A 57 -12.51 0.41 0.63
N TYR A 58 -13.53 -0.26 0.08
CA TYR A 58 -13.39 -1.63 -0.42
C TYR A 58 -12.44 -1.73 -1.61
N SER A 59 -12.53 -0.82 -2.59
CA SER A 59 -11.65 -0.79 -3.75
C SER A 59 -10.19 -0.54 -3.40
N ILE A 60 -9.93 0.18 -2.30
CA ILE A 60 -8.57 0.35 -1.76
C ILE A 60 -8.04 -1.00 -1.27
N ILE A 61 -8.85 -1.77 -0.54
CA ILE A 61 -8.48 -3.09 -0.01
C ILE A 61 -8.21 -4.08 -1.14
N GLU A 62 -9.09 -4.14 -2.15
CA GLU A 62 -8.91 -5.03 -3.30
C GLU A 62 -7.62 -4.72 -4.06
N GLN A 63 -7.34 -3.45 -4.35
CA GLN A 63 -6.12 -3.07 -5.05
C GLN A 63 -4.87 -3.41 -4.25
N ILE A 64 -4.86 -3.17 -2.94
CA ILE A 64 -3.70 -3.51 -2.10
C ILE A 64 -3.49 -5.03 -2.03
N ARG A 65 -4.56 -5.81 -1.94
CA ARG A 65 -4.48 -7.29 -1.97
C ARG A 65 -4.01 -7.81 -3.32
N GLY A 66 -4.50 -7.23 -4.41
CA GLY A 66 -4.16 -7.63 -5.78
C GLY A 66 -2.69 -7.36 -6.15
N LEU A 67 -2.03 -6.42 -5.49
CA LEU A 67 -0.61 -6.16 -5.71
C LEU A 67 0.30 -7.27 -5.18
N GLY A 68 -0.16 -8.09 -4.22
CA GLY A 68 0.63 -9.20 -3.66
C GLY A 68 1.90 -8.79 -2.90
N LEU A 69 2.26 -7.50 -2.89
CA LEU A 69 3.52 -6.99 -2.33
C LEU A 69 3.61 -7.13 -0.81
N ILE A 70 2.48 -7.02 -0.09
CA ILE A 70 2.47 -7.03 1.38
C ILE A 70 1.18 -7.69 1.90
N PRO A 71 1.26 -8.66 2.83
CA PRO A 71 0.07 -9.18 3.51
C PRO A 71 -0.47 -8.13 4.49
N VAL A 72 -1.42 -7.30 4.03
CA VAL A 72 -2.04 -6.23 4.83
C VAL A 72 -3.48 -6.61 5.18
N ARG A 73 -3.80 -6.60 6.49
CA ARG A 73 -5.17 -6.78 6.97
C ARG A 73 -6.03 -5.56 6.67
N ALA A 74 -7.31 -5.77 6.37
CA ALA A 74 -8.26 -4.67 6.11
C ALA A 74 -8.33 -3.68 7.30
N SER A 75 -8.25 -4.19 8.53
CA SER A 75 -8.19 -3.36 9.75
C SER A 75 -7.00 -2.41 9.75
N THR A 76 -5.83 -2.85 9.29
CA THR A 76 -4.63 -2.01 9.18
C THR A 76 -4.84 -0.89 8.17
N ILE A 77 -5.47 -1.17 7.03
CA ILE A 77 -5.78 -0.14 6.02
C ILE A 77 -6.71 0.92 6.60
N TYR A 78 -7.80 0.51 7.25
CA TYR A 78 -8.73 1.45 7.88
C TYR A 78 -8.10 2.23 9.04
N MET A 79 -7.25 1.59 9.84
CA MET A 79 -6.48 2.28 10.88
C MET A 79 -5.57 3.36 10.28
N VAL A 80 -4.85 3.07 9.19
CA VAL A 80 -3.98 4.04 8.53
C VAL A 80 -4.80 5.15 7.88
N LEU A 81 -5.90 4.84 7.20
CA LEU A 81 -6.82 5.85 6.65
C LEU A 81 -7.32 6.78 7.75
N SER A 82 -7.74 6.25 8.89
CA SER A 82 -8.18 7.05 10.05
C SER A 82 -7.07 7.98 10.56
N LYS A 83 -5.83 7.48 10.66
CA LYS A 83 -4.67 8.33 11.02
C LYS A 83 -4.41 9.44 10.00
N LEU A 84 -4.52 9.13 8.70
CA LEU A 84 -4.34 10.11 7.63
C LEU A 84 -5.47 11.17 7.61
N GLU A 85 -6.70 10.78 7.93
CA GLU A 85 -7.83 11.70 8.09
C GLU A 85 -7.61 12.64 9.28
N LYS A 86 -7.23 12.09 10.44
CA LYS A 86 -6.89 12.89 11.63
C LYS A 86 -5.75 13.88 11.38
N ALA A 87 -4.76 13.48 10.58
CA ALA A 87 -3.65 14.36 10.20
C ALA A 87 -4.00 15.37 9.07
N GLY A 88 -5.18 15.24 8.46
CA GLY A 88 -5.67 16.10 7.39
C GLY A 88 -5.03 15.85 6.02
N PHE A 89 -4.38 14.70 5.80
CA PHE A 89 -3.80 14.32 4.50
C PHE A 89 -4.82 13.64 3.57
N VAL A 90 -5.83 13.00 4.16
CA VAL A 90 -6.94 12.35 3.46
C VAL A 90 -8.25 12.89 4.01
N LYS A 91 -9.30 12.90 3.21
CA LYS A 91 -10.66 13.17 3.65
C LYS A 91 -11.60 12.11 3.05
N SER A 92 -12.69 11.83 3.74
CA SER A 92 -13.77 11.01 3.20
C SER A 92 -15.06 11.80 3.01
N SER A 93 -15.85 11.36 2.04
CA SER A 93 -17.23 11.80 1.81
C SER A 93 -18.14 10.59 1.76
N ARG A 94 -19.38 10.75 2.24
CA ARG A 94 -20.43 9.73 2.13
C ARG A 94 -21.14 9.97 0.81
N LYS A 95 -21.11 8.98 -0.08
CA LYS A 95 -21.91 8.97 -1.31
C LYS A 95 -22.96 7.89 -1.21
N GLU A 96 -24.20 8.25 -1.46
CA GLU A 96 -25.26 7.26 -1.63
C GLU A 96 -25.17 6.66 -3.03
N VAL A 97 -25.08 5.34 -3.10
CA VAL A 97 -25.06 4.60 -4.36
C VAL A 97 -26.04 3.44 -4.22
N LYS A 98 -27.10 3.43 -5.03
CA LYS A 98 -28.13 2.38 -5.02
C LYS A 98 -28.69 2.12 -3.60
N LYS A 99 -29.14 3.17 -2.91
CA LYS A 99 -29.67 3.14 -1.53
C LYS A 99 -28.69 2.65 -0.44
N ARG A 100 -27.39 2.56 -0.75
CA ARG A 100 -26.34 2.22 0.22
C ARG A 100 -25.36 3.37 0.36
N VAL A 101 -25.13 3.81 1.58
CA VAL A 101 -24.13 4.84 1.89
C VAL A 101 -22.74 4.23 1.83
N ARG A 102 -21.90 4.72 0.92
CA ARG A 102 -20.51 4.29 0.75
C ARG A 102 -19.55 5.45 1.07
N ARG A 103 -18.50 5.16 1.83
CA ARG A 103 -17.41 6.13 2.04
C ARG A 103 -16.46 6.13 0.84
N VAL A 104 -16.23 7.32 0.29
CA VAL A 104 -15.21 7.61 -0.72
C VAL A 104 -14.11 8.41 -0.06
N TYR A 105 -12.86 7.97 -0.24
CA TYR A 105 -11.67 8.65 0.24
C TYR A 105 -11.00 9.42 -0.89
N PHE A 106 -10.34 10.52 -0.57
CA PHE A 106 -9.55 11.31 -1.51
C PHE A 106 -8.43 12.06 -0.78
N ALA A 107 -7.32 12.32 -1.48
CA ALA A 107 -6.21 13.07 -0.91
C ALA A 107 -6.52 14.57 -0.88
N THR A 108 -6.27 15.22 0.25
CA THR A 108 -6.40 16.67 0.40
C THR A 108 -5.22 17.40 -0.28
N PRO A 109 -5.31 18.72 -0.54
CA PRO A 109 -4.16 19.49 -1.02
C PRO A 109 -2.92 19.30 -0.13
N LYS A 110 -3.10 19.29 1.20
CA LYS A 110 -2.04 19.01 2.19
C LYS A 110 -1.43 17.62 1.99
N GLY A 111 -2.24 16.58 1.78
CA GLY A 111 -1.79 15.23 1.48
C GLY A 111 -0.97 15.14 0.20
N LYS A 112 -1.45 15.78 -0.87
CA LYS A 112 -0.76 15.82 -2.17
C LYS A 112 0.61 16.50 -2.04
N GLN A 113 0.69 17.64 -1.35
CA GLN A 113 1.95 18.32 -1.10
C GLN A 113 2.92 17.50 -0.24
N ALA A 114 2.40 16.83 0.80
CA ALA A 114 3.23 15.96 1.64
C ALA A 114 3.85 14.81 0.83
N PHE A 115 3.09 14.21 -0.07
CA PHE A 115 3.60 13.19 -0.99
C PHE A 115 4.72 13.73 -1.89
N GLU A 116 4.53 14.89 -2.52
CA GLU A 116 5.56 15.49 -3.38
C GLU A 116 6.84 15.86 -2.62
N LYS A 117 6.71 16.36 -1.38
CA LYS A 117 7.87 16.63 -0.52
C LYS A 117 8.66 15.34 -0.24
N VAL A 118 7.98 14.26 0.10
CA VAL A 118 8.63 12.95 0.34
C VAL A 118 9.29 12.44 -0.94
N LYS A 119 8.59 12.51 -2.08
CA LYS A 119 9.14 12.13 -3.39
C LYS A 119 10.42 12.89 -3.73
N LYS A 120 10.41 14.22 -3.58
CA LYS A 120 11.57 15.09 -3.90
C LYS A 120 12.73 14.92 -2.91
N ASN A 121 12.45 14.68 -1.64
CA ASN A 121 13.48 14.64 -0.59
C ASN A 121 14.10 13.25 -0.41
N LYS A 122 13.34 12.17 -0.63
CA LYS A 122 13.81 10.81 -0.39
C LYS A 122 14.36 10.10 -1.62
N ILE A 123 13.98 10.51 -2.82
CA ILE A 123 14.46 9.92 -4.07
C ILE A 123 15.52 10.85 -4.66
N LYS A 124 16.75 10.74 -4.15
CA LYS A 124 17.92 11.49 -4.62
C LYS A 124 19.11 10.54 -4.82
N GLY A 125 20.07 10.98 -5.64
CA GLY A 125 21.32 10.25 -5.90
C GLY A 125 21.09 8.83 -6.42
N ALA A 126 21.91 7.90 -5.93
CA ALA A 126 21.94 6.49 -6.35
C ALA A 126 20.58 5.79 -6.31
N VAL A 127 19.68 6.14 -5.37
CA VAL A 127 18.33 5.55 -5.30
C VAL A 127 17.49 5.92 -6.52
N ARG A 128 17.66 7.13 -7.06
CA ARG A 128 16.93 7.56 -8.28
C ARG A 128 17.45 6.83 -9.51
N GLU A 129 18.76 6.63 -9.60
CA GLU A 129 19.40 5.91 -10.70
C GLU A 129 19.02 4.44 -10.68
N PHE A 130 19.10 3.81 -9.51
CA PHE A 130 18.64 2.44 -9.29
C PHE A 130 17.15 2.25 -9.68
N LEU A 131 16.27 3.15 -9.26
CA LEU A 131 14.84 3.08 -9.62
C LEU A 131 14.59 3.30 -11.12
N LYS A 132 15.43 4.09 -11.80
CA LYS A 132 15.35 4.23 -13.26
C LYS A 132 15.78 2.94 -13.95
N ALA A 133 16.90 2.36 -13.54
CA ALA A 133 17.42 1.12 -14.09
C ALA A 133 16.47 -0.08 -13.91
N LEU A 134 15.61 -0.06 -12.88
CA LEU A 134 14.57 -1.08 -12.67
C LEU A 134 13.33 -0.91 -13.56
N LEU A 135 13.16 0.23 -14.22
CA LEU A 135 11.99 0.58 -15.03
C LEU A 135 12.34 0.74 -16.52
N GLU A 136 13.62 0.58 -16.88
CA GLU A 136 14.14 0.37 -18.24
C GLU A 136 14.22 -1.14 -18.52
#